data_AF-A0A7X9JEH8-F1
#
_entry.id   AF-A0A7X9JEH8-F1
#
_cell.length_a   1.000
_cell.length_b   1.000
_cell.length_c   1.000
_cell.angle_alpha   90.00
_cell.angle_beta   90.00
_cell.angle_gamma   90.00
#
_symmetry.space_group_name_H-M   'P 1'
#
loop_
_entity.id
_entity.type
_entity.pdbx_description
1 polymer ?
#
loop_
_entity_poly.entity_id
_entity_poly.type
_entity_poly.pdbx_seq_one_letter_code
_entity_poly.pdbx_strand_id
1 'polypeptide(L)' 'NFSKDLIKAYQGSSAAEMNTIYSLTNSITQNIPEIKRVKILADGKELSSIQGHISTGKFFSPDLELIIPEQSPNN' A
#
# COMPACT_ATOMS: atom_id res chain seq x y z
N ASN A 1 -6.41 -4.55 -7.68
CA ASN A 1 -5.69 -5.56 -8.49
C ASN A 1 -4.79 -4.81 -9.46
N PHE A 2 -3.50 -5.13 -9.51
CA PHE A 2 -2.52 -4.49 -10.40
C PHE A 2 -2.10 -5.44 -11.53
N SER A 3 -1.57 -4.88 -12.63
CA SER A 3 -0.92 -5.70 -13.66
C SER A 3 0.44 -6.20 -13.15
N LYS A 4 0.83 -7.42 -13.53
CA LYS A 4 2.20 -7.91 -13.26
C LYS A 4 3.29 -7.05 -13.89
N ASP A 5 3.00 -6.31 -14.96
CA ASP A 5 4.01 -5.45 -15.58
C ASP A 5 4.36 -4.26 -14.70
N LEU A 6 3.41 -3.76 -13.90
CA LEU A 6 3.68 -2.77 -12.85
C LEU A 6 4.69 -3.32 -11.82
N ILE A 7 4.52 -4.58 -11.43
CA ILE A 7 5.40 -5.25 -10.46
C ILE A 7 6.80 -5.47 -11.05
N LYS A 8 6.90 -5.90 -12.31
CA LYS A 8 8.19 -6.11 -12.99
C LYS A 8 8.96 -4.82 -13.23
N ALA A 9 8.26 -3.72 -13.52
CA ALA A 9 8.87 -2.42 -13.77
C ALA A 9 9.28 -1.72 -12.46
N TYR A 10 8.76 -2.16 -11.32
CA TYR A 10 9.05 -1.57 -10.02
C TYR A 10 10.50 -1.85 -9.62
N GLN A 11 11.29 -0.78 -9.48
CA GLN A 11 12.67 -0.82 -8.96
C GLN A 11 12.75 0.11 -7.75
N GLY A 12 13.20 -0.42 -6.60
CA GLY A 12 13.11 0.29 -5.34
C GLY A 12 13.63 -0.51 -4.16
N SER A 13 14.05 0.19 -3.11
CA SER A 13 14.53 -0.42 -1.87
C SER A 13 13.38 -0.98 -1.02
N SER A 14 13.70 -1.70 0.05
CA SER A 14 12.73 -2.14 1.05
C SER A 14 11.88 -0.98 1.61
N ALA A 15 12.49 0.20 1.80
CA ALA A 15 11.78 1.38 2.29
C ALA A 15 10.80 1.94 1.23
N ALA A 16 11.21 1.97 -0.04
CA ALA A 16 10.33 2.38 -1.13
C ALA A 16 9.13 1.43 -1.27
N GLU A 17 9.37 0.12 -1.14
CA GLU A 17 8.32 -0.91 -1.16
C GLU A 17 7.35 -0.70 0.01
N MET A 18 7.85 -0.42 1.21
CA MET A 18 7.03 -0.15 2.40
C MET A 18 6.14 1.07 2.20
N ASN A 19 6.73 2.17 1.74
CA ASN A 19 6.02 3.42 1.50
C ASN A 19 4.92 3.22 0.46
N THR A 20 5.20 2.46 -0.61
CA THR A 20 4.20 2.18 -1.64
C THR A 20 2.99 1.42 -1.08
N ILE A 21 3.24 0.39 -0.28
CA ILE A 21 2.19 -0.41 0.35
C ILE A 21 1.33 0.43 1.30
N TYR A 22 1.97 1.22 2.17
CA TYR A 22 1.24 2.01 3.15
C TYR A 22 0.61 3.27 2.57
N SER A 23 1.20 3.94 1.58
CA SER A 23 0.53 5.03 0.86
C SER A 23 -0.77 4.54 0.25
N LEU A 24 -0.78 3.38 -0.42
CA LEU A 24 -2.00 2.80 -0.97
C LEU A 24 -3.02 2.45 0.12
N THR A 25 -2.56 1.76 1.18
CA THR A 25 -3.43 1.30 2.27
C THR A 25 -4.06 2.46 3.02
N ASN A 26 -3.25 3.47 3.36
CA ASN A 26 -3.70 4.67 4.06
C ASN A 26 -4.68 5.46 3.21
N SER A 27 -4.36 5.74 1.94
CA SER A 27 -5.27 6.48 1.06
C SER A 27 -6.62 5.77 0.89
N ILE A 28 -6.65 4.45 0.69
CA ILE A 28 -7.92 3.73 0.54
C ILE A 28 -8.76 3.77 1.82
N THR A 29 -8.14 3.48 2.96
CA THR A 29 -8.84 3.36 4.25
C THR A 29 -9.30 4.71 4.81
N GLN A 30 -8.60 5.81 4.48
CA GLN A 30 -9.00 7.17 4.82
C GLN A 30 -10.17 7.66 3.97
N ASN A 31 -10.18 7.35 2.67
CA ASN A 31 -11.22 7.82 1.76
C ASN A 31 -12.47 6.93 1.75
N ILE A 32 -12.36 5.67 2.18
CA ILE A 32 -13.45 4.70 2.19
C ILE A 32 -13.57 4.10 3.60
N PRO A 33 -14.37 4.71 4.50
CA PRO A 33 -14.41 4.35 5.91
C PRO A 33 -14.80 2.90 6.20
N GLU A 34 -15.54 2.24 5.31
CA GLU A 34 -15.92 0.83 5.43
C GLU A 34 -14.74 -0.13 5.24
N ILE A 35 -13.70 0.29 4.52
CA ILE A 35 -12.51 -0.52 4.26
C ILE A 35 -11.53 -0.34 5.43
N LYS A 36 -11.25 -1.44 6.14
CA LYS A 36 -10.33 -1.44 7.29
C LYS A 36 -8.93 -1.96 6.98
N ARG A 37 -8.80 -2.76 5.92
CA ARG A 37 -7.54 -3.36 5.49
C ARG A 37 -7.53 -3.56 3.98
N VAL A 38 -6.34 -3.59 3.38
CA VAL A 38 -6.15 -3.73 1.93
C VAL A 38 -5.33 -4.98 1.63
N LYS A 39 -5.68 -5.69 0.57
CA LYS A 39 -4.88 -6.79 0.01
C LYS A 39 -4.38 -6.41 -1.36
N ILE A 40 -3.08 -6.61 -1.58
CA ILE A 40 -2.43 -6.33 -2.86
C ILE A 40 -2.40 -7.63 -3.67
N LEU A 41 -2.88 -7.54 -4.91
CA LEU A 41 -2.95 -8.65 -5.86
C LEU A 41 -2.38 -8.20 -7.20
N ALA A 42 -1.78 -9.14 -7.93
CA ALA A 42 -1.26 -8.94 -9.27
C ALA A 42 -1.91 -9.96 -10.23
N ASP A 43 -2.55 -9.47 -11.30
CA ASP A 43 -3.40 -10.24 -12.21
C ASP A 43 -4.45 -11.11 -11.48
N GLY A 44 -5.01 -10.58 -10.40
CA GLY A 44 -6.02 -11.22 -9.57
C GLY A 44 -5.46 -12.31 -8.65
N LYS A 45 -4.15 -12.53 -8.65
CA LYS A 45 -3.48 -13.57 -7.86
C LYS A 45 -2.72 -12.95 -6.70
N GLU A 46 -2.55 -13.75 -5.66
CA GLU A 46 -1.65 -13.42 -4.56
C GLU A 46 -0.21 -13.43 -5.06
N LEU A 47 0.58 -12.51 -4.52
CA LEU A 47 2.01 -12.41 -4.71
C LEU A 47 2.68 -12.50 -3.34
N SER A 48 3.91 -13.03 -3.32
CA SER A 48 4.70 -13.14 -2.10
C SER A 48 5.25 -11.79 -1.65
N SER A 49 5.61 -10.91 -2.60
CA SER A 49 6.13 -9.54 -2.40
C SER A 49 6.07 -8.78 -3.73
N ILE A 50 6.23 -7.45 -3.72
CA ILE A 50 6.32 -6.64 -4.94
C ILE A 50 7.73 -6.81 -5.56
N GLN A 51 8.78 -6.71 -4.74
CA GLN A 51 10.18 -6.80 -5.20
C GLN A 51 11.07 -7.73 -4.37
N GLY A 52 10.53 -8.45 -3.39
CA GLY A 52 11.28 -9.39 -2.56
C GLY A 52 11.56 -8.91 -1.14
N HIS A 53 11.27 -7.66 -0.79
CA HIS A 53 11.61 -7.15 0.53
C HIS A 53 10.48 -7.29 1.55
N ILE A 54 9.22 -7.13 1.12
CA ILE A 54 8.07 -7.10 2.04
C ILE A 54 7.05 -8.15 1.62
N SER A 55 6.63 -8.97 2.58
CA SER A 55 5.63 -9.98 2.30
C SER A 55 4.23 -9.40 2.12
N THR A 56 3.59 -9.70 0.99
CA THR A 56 2.21 -9.29 0.66
C THR A 56 1.17 -10.39 0.89
N GLY A 57 1.54 -11.48 1.56
CA GLY A 57 0.64 -12.61 1.83
C GLY A 57 -0.47 -12.33 2.85
N LYS A 58 -0.41 -11.17 3.53
CA LYS A 58 -1.41 -10.75 4.52
C LYS A 58 -2.08 -9.45 4.07
N PHE A 59 -3.21 -9.16 4.71
CA PHE A 59 -3.85 -7.85 4.59
C PHE A 59 -3.02 -6.80 5.34
N PHE A 60 -2.91 -5.61 4.75
CA PHE A 60 -2.30 -4.45 5.36
C PHE A 60 -3.36 -3.60 6.05
N SER A 61 -3.14 -3.29 7.31
CA SER A 61 -3.91 -2.27 8.05
C SER A 61 -3.27 -0.90 7.80
N PRO A 62 -4.02 0.21 7.91
CA PRO A 62 -3.40 1.52 7.83
C PRO A 62 -2.37 1.70 8.93
N ASP A 63 -1.26 2.33 8.59
CA ASP A 63 -0.24 2.76 9.52
C ASP A 63 -0.32 4.27 9.64
N LEU A 64 -0.93 4.72 10.75
CA LEU A 64 -1.20 6.13 11.00
C LEU A 64 0.05 6.91 11.41
N GLU A 65 1.14 6.23 11.80
CA GLU A 65 2.42 6.88 12.10
C GLU A 65 3.11 7.39 10.82
N LEU A 66 2.78 6.79 9.67
CA LEU A 66 3.27 7.20 8.35
C LEU A 66 2.41 8.29 7.70
N ILE A 67 1.42 8.82 8.40
CA ILE A 67 0.51 9.85 7.88
C ILE A 67 0.84 11.17 8.56
N ILE A 68 1.10 12.18 7.75
CA ILE A 68 1.06 13.56 8.25
C ILE A 68 -0.42 13.95 8.29
N PRO A 69 -0.99 14.26 9.47
CA PRO A 69 -2.39 14.68 9.54
C PRO A 69 -2.60 15.92 8.67
N GLU A 70 -3.71 15.94 7.93
CA GLU A 70 -4.08 17.08 7.11
C GLU A 70 -4.14 18.33 8.01
N GLN A 71 -3.31 19.32 7.72
CA GLN A 71 -3.37 20.59 8.42
C GLN A 71 -4.69 21.25 8.04
N SER A 72 -5.60 21.37 9.00
CA SER A 72 -6.83 22.13 8.84
C SER A 72 -6.48 23.50 8.23
N PRO A 73 -7.14 23.96 7.14
CA PRO A 73 -6.84 25.25 6.56
C PRO A 73 -7.01 26.31 7.66
N ASN A 74 -5.97 27.12 7.87
CA ASN A 74 -6.01 28.21 8.84
C ASN A 74 -7.23 29.09 8.55
N ASN A 75 -8.05 29.24 9.60
CA ASN A 75 -9.34 29.94 9.62
C ASN A 75 -9.21 31.41 9.19
#